data_AF-A0A8S4SI54-F1
#
_entry.id   AF-A0A8S4SI54-F1
#
_cell.length_a   1.000
_cell.length_b   1.000
_cell.length_c   1.000
_cell.angle_alpha   90.00
_cell.angle_beta   90.00
_cell.angle_gamma   90.00
#
_symmetry.space_group_name_H-M   'P 1'
#
loop_
_entity.id
_entity.type
_entity.pdbx_description
1 polymer ?
#
loop_
_entity_poly.entity_id
_entity_poly.type
_entity_poly.pdbx_seq_one_letter_code
_entity_poly.pdbx_strand_id
1 'polypeptide(L)'
;MAELLCVPLKKSTDVDIVKPLKNLIHSTYNTGDLNEDFTEAINELSRLRTNAIWKVFDKSSSLDVLYSYYDQLVSLESKIPPQEVQIPFKWKDAFVKGILFGGRFSVTVSSLAYERMCILFNMAALQSTIAAQQPLDTEDSLKLAAKMFQYGPQRKARSYSGCDEEWCSAYLYVIKSEMRTYVEEVTNILVELN
;
A
#
# COMPACT_ATOMS: atom_id res chain seq x y z
N MET A 1 21.72 -21.29 6.41
CA MET A 1 20.75 -20.31 6.91
C MET A 1 19.83 -20.02 5.74
N ALA A 2 18.56 -20.43 5.80
CA ALA A 2 17.63 -20.20 4.71
C ALA A 2 17.36 -18.70 4.57
N GLU A 3 17.57 -18.13 3.39
CA GLU A 3 17.29 -16.72 3.12
C GLU A 3 15.92 -16.64 2.45
N LEU A 4 14.94 -16.10 3.18
CA LEU A 4 13.62 -15.83 2.63
C LEU A 4 13.71 -14.53 1.81
N LEU A 5 13.44 -14.59 0.52
CA LEU A 5 13.15 -13.43 -0.35
C LEU A 5 12.06 -12.55 0.28
N CYS A 6 12.23 -11.26 0.06
CA CYS A 6 11.25 -10.24 0.35
C CYS A 6 10.97 -9.41 -0.89
N VAL A 7 9.78 -8.83 -0.95
CA VAL A 7 9.37 -7.96 -2.05
C VAL A 7 9.89 -6.55 -1.80
N PRO A 8 10.56 -5.91 -2.78
CA PRO A 8 11.00 -4.53 -2.64
C PRO A 8 9.80 -3.56 -2.56
N LEU A 9 10.01 -2.39 -1.95
CA LEU A 9 8.99 -1.35 -1.85
C LEU A 9 8.93 -0.50 -3.12
N LYS A 10 7.72 -0.12 -3.54
CA LYS A 10 7.51 0.93 -4.54
C LYS A 10 7.91 2.28 -3.96
N LYS A 11 8.40 3.16 -4.82
CA LYS A 11 8.78 4.53 -4.46
C LYS A 11 7.86 5.52 -5.13
N SER A 12 7.36 6.49 -4.39
CA SER A 12 6.55 7.59 -4.92
C SER A 12 7.36 8.87 -5.01
N THR A 13 6.91 9.82 -5.80
CA THR A 13 7.37 11.21 -5.72
C THR A 13 6.40 12.04 -4.89
N ASP A 14 6.91 13.16 -4.36
CA ASP A 14 6.01 14.10 -3.69
C ASP A 14 5.04 14.74 -4.69
N VAL A 15 3.81 14.98 -4.23
CA VAL A 15 2.69 15.51 -5.01
C VAL A 15 1.84 16.34 -4.06
N ASP A 16 1.48 17.55 -4.49
CA ASP A 16 0.55 18.39 -3.74
C ASP A 16 -0.86 17.79 -3.78
N ILE A 17 -1.33 17.30 -2.63
CA ILE A 17 -2.70 16.82 -2.46
C ILE A 17 -3.60 17.87 -1.79
N VAL A 18 -3.02 18.91 -1.19
CA VAL A 18 -3.76 19.85 -0.33
C VAL A 18 -4.64 20.75 -1.17
N LYS A 19 -4.05 21.43 -2.15
CA LYS A 19 -4.78 22.34 -3.04
C LYS A 19 -5.94 21.64 -3.80
N PRO A 20 -5.73 20.50 -4.49
CA PRO A 20 -6.81 19.85 -5.23
C PRO A 20 -7.92 19.33 -4.31
N LEU A 21 -7.60 18.77 -3.13
CA LEU A 21 -8.62 18.30 -2.19
C LEU A 21 -9.42 19.44 -1.56
N LYS A 22 -8.76 20.57 -1.22
CA LYS A 22 -9.46 21.77 -0.73
C LYS A 22 -10.47 22.27 -1.74
N ASN A 23 -10.05 22.42 -3.00
CA ASN A 23 -10.91 22.88 -4.07
C ASN A 23 -12.10 21.94 -4.29
N LEU A 24 -11.83 20.63 -4.29
CA LEU A 24 -12.84 19.61 -4.45
C LEU A 24 -13.87 19.66 -3.32
N ILE A 25 -13.41 19.54 -2.07
CA ILE A 25 -14.28 19.54 -0.88
C ILE A 25 -15.11 20.83 -0.81
N HIS A 26 -14.49 21.98 -1.08
CA HIS A 26 -15.21 23.24 -1.15
C HIS A 26 -16.30 23.23 -2.23
N SER A 27 -16.00 22.69 -3.43
CA SER A 27 -16.97 22.60 -4.51
C SER A 27 -18.11 21.60 -4.23
N THR A 28 -17.83 20.52 -3.50
CA THR A 28 -18.79 19.44 -3.24
C THR A 28 -19.69 19.73 -2.03
N TYR A 29 -19.15 20.35 -0.98
CA TYR A 29 -19.85 20.49 0.31
C TYR A 29 -20.16 21.93 0.72
N ASN A 30 -19.40 22.93 0.26
CA ASN A 30 -19.63 24.34 0.62
C ASN A 30 -20.56 25.04 -0.38
N THR A 31 -21.69 24.41 -0.69
CA THR A 31 -22.80 25.02 -1.43
C THR A 31 -23.89 25.46 -0.43
N GLY A 32 -23.80 26.67 0.11
CA GLY A 32 -24.83 27.27 0.98
C GLY A 32 -24.28 27.99 2.23
N ASP A 33 -25.09 28.03 3.30
CA ASP A 33 -24.77 28.70 4.58
C ASP A 33 -23.88 27.87 5.53
N LEU A 34 -23.60 26.60 5.20
CA LEU A 34 -22.68 25.75 5.95
C LEU A 34 -21.30 25.79 5.28
N ASN A 35 -20.36 26.47 5.93
CA ASN A 35 -18.94 26.51 5.53
C ASN A 35 -18.12 25.79 6.59
N GLU A 36 -17.96 24.47 6.45
CA GLU A 36 -17.03 23.72 7.28
C GLU A 36 -15.60 23.86 6.71
N ASP A 37 -14.63 24.11 7.61
CA ASP A 37 -13.22 24.19 7.23
C ASP A 37 -12.52 22.84 7.46
N PHE A 38 -12.24 22.14 6.36
CA PHE A 38 -11.52 20.86 6.37
C PHE A 38 -10.01 21.01 6.19
N THR A 39 -9.47 22.24 6.24
CA THR A 39 -8.06 22.52 5.99
C THR A 39 -7.12 21.71 6.87
N GLU A 40 -7.41 21.61 8.17
CA GLU A 40 -6.58 20.87 9.12
C GLU A 40 -6.53 19.38 8.78
N ALA A 41 -7.69 18.76 8.52
CA ALA A 41 -7.79 17.36 8.14
C ALA A 41 -7.03 17.04 6.83
N ILE A 42 -7.11 17.93 5.84
CA ILE A 42 -6.39 17.78 4.56
C ILE A 42 -4.88 17.92 4.77
N ASN A 43 -4.44 18.85 5.60
CA ASN A 43 -3.02 19.01 5.93
C ASN A 43 -2.48 17.77 6.66
N GLU A 44 -3.28 17.19 7.57
CA GLU A 44 -2.92 15.96 8.26
C GLU A 44 -2.82 14.77 7.29
N LEU A 45 -3.74 14.65 6.34
CA LEU A 45 -3.64 13.65 5.27
C LEU A 45 -2.35 13.82 4.45
N SER A 46 -1.97 15.06 4.14
CA SER A 46 -0.71 15.34 3.43
C SER A 46 0.50 14.92 4.25
N ARG A 47 0.48 15.16 5.57
CA ARG A 47 1.55 14.73 6.49
C ARG A 47 1.64 13.20 6.56
N LEU A 48 0.50 12.51 6.63
CA LEU A 48 0.43 11.05 6.60
C LEU A 48 1.00 10.50 5.29
N ARG A 49 0.67 11.10 4.14
CA ARG A 49 1.25 10.73 2.84
C ARG A 49 2.76 10.85 2.85
N THR A 50 3.29 12.01 3.25
CA THR A 50 4.74 12.25 3.31
C THR A 50 5.43 11.21 4.20
N ASN A 51 4.86 10.91 5.37
CA ASN A 51 5.38 9.88 6.26
C ASN A 51 5.34 8.47 5.62
N ALA A 52 4.27 8.14 4.90
CA ALA A 52 4.08 6.85 4.24
C ALA A 52 5.04 6.62 3.05
N ILE A 53 5.48 7.68 2.36
CA ILE A 53 6.36 7.55 1.17
C ILE A 53 7.85 7.80 1.44
N TRP A 54 8.20 8.60 2.46
CA TRP A 54 9.59 9.04 2.69
C TRP A 54 10.28 8.40 3.89
N LYS A 55 9.53 7.96 4.92
CA LYS A 55 10.21 7.39 6.10
C LYS A 55 10.94 6.12 5.70
N VAL A 56 12.24 6.10 5.99
CA VAL A 56 13.04 4.87 6.01
C VAL A 56 12.39 3.97 7.04
N PHE A 57 11.82 2.87 6.56
CA PHE A 57 10.89 2.09 7.36
C PHE A 57 11.64 1.33 8.47
N ASP A 58 11.62 1.85 9.70
CA ASP A 58 11.92 1.05 10.89
C ASP A 58 10.74 0.11 11.16
N LYS A 59 11.04 -1.18 11.24
CA LYS A 59 10.22 -2.27 10.69
C LYS A 59 8.77 -2.30 11.19
N SER A 60 8.53 -2.12 12.49
CA SER A 60 7.21 -2.25 13.11
C SER A 60 6.37 -0.95 13.03
N SER A 61 6.93 0.18 13.46
CA SER A 61 6.23 1.48 13.47
C SER A 61 5.84 1.97 12.06
N SER A 62 6.54 1.46 11.06
CA SER A 62 6.33 1.75 9.65
C SER A 62 5.03 1.18 9.07
N LEU A 63 4.63 -0.01 9.52
CA LEU A 63 3.36 -0.60 9.08
C LEU A 63 2.18 0.23 9.57
N ASP A 64 2.24 0.73 10.81
CA ASP A 64 1.16 1.54 11.39
C ASP A 64 0.94 2.85 10.63
N VAL A 65 2.02 3.46 10.13
CA VAL A 65 1.95 4.66 9.29
C VAL A 65 1.27 4.35 7.95
N LEU A 66 1.65 3.24 7.30
CA LEU A 66 1.01 2.82 6.04
C LEU A 66 -0.47 2.47 6.25
N TYR A 67 -0.80 1.77 7.34
CA TYR A 67 -2.19 1.48 7.70
C TYR A 67 -3.00 2.74 7.94
N SER A 68 -2.47 3.67 8.73
CA SER A 68 -3.17 4.93 9.03
C SER A 68 -3.44 5.73 7.76
N TYR A 69 -2.44 5.84 6.86
CA TYR A 69 -2.64 6.53 5.60
C TYR A 69 -3.64 5.82 4.68
N TYR A 70 -3.56 4.48 4.57
CA TYR A 70 -4.50 3.68 3.80
C TYR A 70 -5.94 3.85 4.30
N ASP A 71 -6.15 3.82 5.61
CA ASP A 71 -7.48 3.95 6.21
C ASP A 71 -8.08 5.34 5.93
N GLN A 72 -7.26 6.39 5.92
CA GLN A 72 -7.69 7.74 5.51
C GLN A 72 -8.03 7.81 4.02
N LEU A 73 -7.27 7.15 3.14
CA LEU A 73 -7.59 7.08 1.71
C LEU A 73 -8.95 6.40 1.46
N VAL A 74 -9.22 5.27 2.14
CA VAL A 74 -10.52 4.60 2.05
C VAL A 74 -11.65 5.51 2.56
N SER A 75 -11.44 6.16 3.70
CA SER A 75 -12.42 7.07 4.30
C SER A 75 -12.68 8.30 3.42
N LEU A 76 -11.70 8.74 2.64
CA LEU A 76 -11.83 9.84 1.70
C LEU A 76 -12.60 9.41 0.44
N GLU A 77 -12.23 8.27 -0.15
CA GLU A 77 -12.90 7.72 -1.34
C GLU A 77 -14.39 7.43 -1.14
N SER A 78 -14.81 7.09 0.08
CA SER A 78 -16.23 6.88 0.38
C SER A 78 -17.05 8.17 0.45
N LYS A 79 -16.38 9.33 0.55
CA LYS A 79 -17.02 10.64 0.67
C LYS A 79 -17.07 11.38 -0.67
N ILE A 80 -16.04 11.26 -1.50
CA ILE A 80 -15.91 12.05 -2.75
C ILE A 80 -16.10 11.20 -4.01
N PRO A 81 -16.75 11.73 -5.07
CA PRO A 81 -16.89 11.02 -6.33
C PRO A 81 -15.51 10.72 -6.96
N PRO A 82 -15.22 9.46 -7.35
CA PRO A 82 -13.90 9.06 -7.85
C PRO A 82 -13.42 9.87 -9.06
N GLN A 83 -14.34 10.26 -9.94
CA GLN A 83 -14.05 11.02 -11.17
C GLN A 83 -13.59 12.46 -10.93
N GLU A 84 -13.89 13.03 -9.76
CA GLU A 84 -13.56 14.42 -9.45
C GLU A 84 -12.15 14.59 -8.87
N VAL A 85 -11.49 13.48 -8.48
CA VAL A 85 -10.17 13.52 -7.86
C VAL A 85 -9.06 13.44 -8.90
N GLN A 86 -8.62 14.60 -9.38
CA GLN A 86 -7.60 14.73 -10.43
C GLN A 86 -6.18 14.98 -9.87
N ILE A 87 -5.72 14.12 -8.97
CA ILE A 87 -4.39 14.23 -8.33
C ILE A 87 -3.40 13.25 -8.99
N PRO A 88 -2.34 13.72 -9.67
CA PRO A 88 -1.47 12.88 -10.48
C PRO A 88 -0.42 12.13 -9.64
N PHE A 89 -0.84 11.03 -9.01
CA PHE A 89 0.05 10.19 -8.21
C PHE A 89 1.05 9.45 -9.08
N LYS A 90 2.35 9.63 -8.81
CA LYS A 90 3.44 9.02 -9.59
C LYS A 90 4.22 8.00 -8.76
N TRP A 91 4.18 6.75 -9.18
CA TRP A 91 4.88 5.65 -8.53
C TRP A 91 5.88 4.98 -9.48
N LYS A 92 7.03 4.63 -8.92
CA LYS A 92 8.04 3.78 -9.56
C LYS A 92 7.71 2.31 -9.30
N ASP A 93 8.08 1.48 -10.25
CA ASP A 93 8.01 0.03 -10.09
C ASP A 93 9.01 -0.45 -9.01
N ALA A 94 8.64 -1.49 -8.26
CA ALA A 94 9.44 -2.02 -7.16
C ALA A 94 10.58 -2.91 -7.64
N PHE A 95 10.39 -3.64 -8.74
CA PHE A 95 11.31 -4.66 -9.24
C PHE A 95 12.34 -4.12 -10.22
N VAL A 96 12.26 -2.83 -10.56
CA VAL A 96 13.23 -2.21 -11.47
C VAL A 96 14.54 -1.93 -10.74
N LYS A 97 15.42 -2.95 -10.73
CA LYS A 97 16.85 -2.84 -10.45
C LYS A 97 17.62 -2.93 -11.76
N GLY A 98 18.31 -1.86 -12.15
CA GLY A 98 19.43 -1.95 -13.09
C GLY A 98 19.15 -2.15 -14.58
N ILE A 99 17.97 -1.79 -15.10
CA ILE A 99 17.75 -1.84 -16.56
C ILE A 99 18.38 -0.59 -17.22
N LEU A 100 19.58 -0.76 -17.76
CA LEU A 100 20.39 0.19 -18.52
C LEU A 100 19.76 0.65 -19.87
N PHE A 101 18.54 0.21 -20.20
CA PHE A 101 17.91 0.46 -21.50
C PHE A 101 16.40 0.78 -21.39
N GLY A 102 16.07 2.07 -21.27
CA GLY A 102 14.93 2.70 -21.93
C GLY A 102 13.47 2.39 -21.52
N GLY A 103 13.19 1.50 -20.56
CA GLY A 103 11.80 1.21 -20.13
C GLY A 103 11.16 2.31 -19.27
N ARG A 104 9.83 2.54 -19.36
CA ARG A 104 9.15 3.52 -18.48
C ARG A 104 9.23 3.08 -17.01
N PHE A 105 10.05 3.78 -16.23
CA PHE A 105 10.36 3.51 -14.82
C PHE A 105 9.26 3.88 -13.82
N SER A 106 8.26 4.64 -14.25
CA SER A 106 7.24 5.21 -13.38
C SER A 106 5.92 5.32 -14.12
N VAL A 107 4.83 5.09 -13.40
CA VAL A 107 3.47 5.28 -13.88
C VAL A 107 2.86 6.42 -13.07
N THR A 108 2.18 7.33 -13.77
CA THR A 108 1.39 8.40 -13.17
C THR A 108 -0.07 8.15 -13.47
N VAL A 109 -0.91 8.09 -12.44
CA VAL A 109 -2.36 7.95 -12.60
C VAL A 109 -3.05 8.95 -11.69
N SER A 110 -4.03 9.68 -12.24
CA SER A 110 -4.84 10.62 -11.50
C SER A 110 -6.02 9.93 -10.82
N SER A 111 -5.75 9.15 -9.77
CA SER A 111 -6.76 8.36 -9.07
C SER A 111 -6.35 8.05 -7.63
N LEU A 112 -7.25 8.30 -6.67
CA LEU A 112 -7.05 7.84 -5.28
C LEU A 112 -6.98 6.32 -5.18
N ALA A 113 -7.76 5.60 -6.00
CA ALA A 113 -7.72 4.16 -6.02
C ALA A 113 -6.31 3.69 -6.38
N TYR A 114 -5.67 4.32 -7.36
CA TYR A 114 -4.29 4.00 -7.72
C TYR A 114 -3.29 4.26 -6.57
N GLU A 115 -3.40 5.40 -5.88
CA GLU A 115 -2.57 5.70 -4.69
C GLU A 115 -2.77 4.63 -3.62
N ARG A 116 -4.02 4.31 -3.30
CA ARG A 116 -4.42 3.30 -2.30
C ARG A 116 -3.84 1.93 -2.63
N MET A 117 -3.89 1.52 -3.89
CA MET A 117 -3.33 0.23 -4.34
C MET A 117 -1.79 0.19 -4.22
N CYS A 118 -1.10 1.31 -4.49
CA CYS A 118 0.35 1.40 -4.32
C CYS A 118 0.75 1.33 -2.84
N ILE A 119 -0.02 1.95 -1.95
CA ILE A 119 0.19 1.86 -0.49
C ILE A 119 -0.07 0.43 0.00
N LEU A 120 -1.12 -0.24 -0.50
CA LEU A 120 -1.39 -1.65 -0.20
C LEU A 120 -0.25 -2.57 -0.61
N PHE A 121 0.33 -2.35 -1.79
CA PHE A 121 1.53 -3.07 -2.22
C PHE A 121 2.68 -2.87 -1.24
N ASN A 122 2.95 -1.62 -0.83
CA ASN A 122 4.03 -1.34 0.12
C ASN A 122 3.80 -1.96 1.49
N MET A 123 2.54 -2.06 1.96
CA MET A 123 2.20 -2.81 3.17
C MET A 123 2.59 -4.28 3.03
N ALA A 124 2.22 -4.93 1.91
CA ALA A 124 2.55 -6.33 1.67
C ALA A 124 4.08 -6.56 1.56
N ALA A 125 4.77 -5.66 0.84
CA ALA A 125 6.22 -5.70 0.70
C ALA A 125 6.94 -5.57 2.04
N LEU A 126 6.51 -4.64 2.89
CA LEU A 126 7.07 -4.47 4.24
C LEU A 126 6.78 -5.69 5.12
N GLN A 127 5.56 -6.25 5.05
CA GLN A 127 5.23 -7.48 5.78
C GLN A 127 6.09 -8.67 5.35
N SER A 128 6.35 -8.82 4.04
CA SER A 128 7.24 -9.86 3.53
C SER A 128 8.68 -9.70 4.06
N THR A 129 9.14 -8.46 4.18
CA THR A 129 10.47 -8.14 4.73
C THR A 129 10.55 -8.48 6.22
N ILE A 130 9.51 -8.17 7.00
CA ILE A 130 9.44 -8.49 8.43
C ILE A 130 9.37 -10.01 8.64
N ALA A 131 8.59 -10.71 7.81
CA ALA A 131 8.44 -12.16 7.84
C ALA A 131 9.78 -12.86 7.55
N ALA A 132 10.48 -12.41 6.51
CA ALA A 132 11.78 -12.94 6.12
C ALA A 132 12.87 -12.78 7.19
N GLN A 133 12.69 -11.82 8.10
CA GLN A 133 13.63 -11.52 9.18
C GLN A 133 13.27 -12.19 10.50
N GLN A 134 12.14 -12.91 10.56
CA GLN A 134 11.83 -13.70 11.75
C GLN A 134 12.83 -14.84 11.89
N PRO A 135 13.22 -15.21 13.14
CA PRO A 135 13.89 -16.47 13.39
C PRO A 135 13.09 -17.63 12.79
N LEU A 136 13.77 -18.70 12.36
CA LEU A 136 13.13 -19.91 11.81
C LEU A 136 13.37 -21.12 12.72
N ASP A 137 13.74 -20.87 13.98
CA ASP A 137 14.18 -21.86 14.97
C ASP A 137 13.13 -22.14 16.04
N THR A 138 12.05 -21.35 16.08
CA THR A 138 10.99 -21.44 17.09
C THR A 138 9.61 -21.51 16.44
N GLU A 139 8.71 -22.30 17.01
CA GLU A 139 7.36 -22.48 16.46
C GLU A 139 6.59 -21.14 16.39
N ASP A 140 6.78 -20.26 17.38
CA ASP A 140 6.11 -18.95 17.43
C ASP A 140 6.58 -18.00 16.33
N SER A 141 7.88 -17.99 16.02
CA SER A 141 8.44 -17.16 14.94
C SER A 141 8.04 -17.68 13.56
N LEU A 142 7.95 -19.00 13.38
CA LEU A 142 7.41 -19.64 12.18
C LEU A 142 5.92 -19.31 11.99
N LYS A 143 5.10 -19.39 13.03
CA LYS A 143 3.68 -18.98 13.00
C LYS A 143 3.54 -17.50 12.63
N LEU A 144 4.39 -16.64 13.20
CA LEU A 144 4.39 -15.21 12.90
C LEU A 144 4.79 -14.93 11.44
N ALA A 145 5.86 -15.57 10.94
CA ALA A 145 6.29 -15.46 9.56
C ALA A 145 5.19 -15.92 8.59
N ALA A 146 4.59 -17.09 8.84
CA ALA A 146 3.46 -17.60 8.06
C ALA A 146 2.26 -16.64 8.08
N LYS A 147 1.93 -16.07 9.24
CA LYS A 147 0.84 -15.08 9.37
C LYS A 147 1.12 -13.83 8.52
N MET A 148 2.35 -13.35 8.49
CA MET A 148 2.75 -12.17 7.74
C MET A 148 2.77 -12.40 6.23
N PHE A 149 3.21 -13.59 5.77
CA PHE A 149 3.16 -13.97 4.35
C PHE A 149 1.74 -14.23 3.84
N GLN A 150 0.88 -14.88 4.64
CA GLN A 150 -0.43 -15.35 4.17
C GLN A 150 -1.58 -14.37 4.47
N TYR A 151 -1.61 -13.78 5.66
CA TYR A 151 -2.83 -13.13 6.18
C TYR A 151 -2.76 -11.61 6.26
N GLY A 152 -1.56 -11.03 6.35
CA GLY A 152 -1.38 -9.58 6.53
C GLY A 152 -2.04 -8.73 5.43
N PRO A 153 -1.70 -8.95 4.15
CA PRO A 153 -2.26 -8.17 3.04
C PRO A 153 -3.75 -8.48 2.79
N GLN A 154 -4.14 -9.74 2.98
CA GLN A 154 -5.47 -10.24 2.61
C GLN A 154 -6.57 -9.80 3.59
N ARG A 155 -6.28 -9.75 4.90
CA ARG A 155 -7.29 -9.39 5.91
C ARG A 155 -7.66 -7.91 5.83
N LYS A 156 -6.68 -7.02 5.64
CA LYS A 156 -6.92 -5.59 5.49
C LYS A 156 -7.71 -5.34 4.19
N ALA A 157 -7.29 -5.90 3.05
CA ALA A 157 -8.03 -5.80 1.79
C ALA A 157 -9.48 -6.32 1.88
N ARG A 158 -9.71 -7.45 2.55
CA ARG A 158 -11.05 -8.04 2.73
C ARG A 158 -11.94 -7.22 3.67
N SER A 159 -11.37 -6.50 4.64
CA SER A 159 -12.14 -5.64 5.54
C SER A 159 -12.79 -4.43 4.85
N TYR A 160 -12.37 -4.11 3.61
CA TYR A 160 -12.87 -2.96 2.84
C TYR A 160 -13.65 -3.38 1.59
N SER A 161 -14.16 -4.62 1.56
CA SER A 161 -14.90 -5.23 0.44
C SER A 161 -16.26 -4.61 0.11
N GLY A 162 -16.47 -3.32 0.42
CA GLY A 162 -17.58 -2.52 -0.09
C GLY A 162 -17.27 -1.85 -1.45
N CYS A 163 -16.03 -1.88 -1.94
CA CYS A 163 -15.63 -1.31 -3.23
C CYS A 163 -15.25 -2.42 -4.23
N ASP A 164 -16.05 -2.59 -5.29
CA ASP A 164 -15.88 -3.37 -6.53
C ASP A 164 -14.98 -4.64 -6.48
N GLU A 165 -15.65 -5.80 -6.49
CA GLU A 165 -15.08 -7.16 -6.44
C GLU A 165 -14.05 -7.48 -7.54
N GLU A 166 -14.10 -6.80 -8.69
CA GLU A 166 -13.22 -7.09 -9.83
C GLU A 166 -11.77 -6.63 -9.59
N TRP A 167 -11.58 -5.48 -8.95
CA TRP A 167 -10.24 -4.92 -8.73
C TRP A 167 -9.51 -5.61 -7.57
N CYS A 168 -10.24 -5.97 -6.51
CA CYS A 168 -9.70 -6.81 -5.43
C CYS A 168 -9.31 -8.19 -5.96
N SER A 169 -10.07 -8.79 -6.88
CA SER A 169 -9.75 -10.09 -7.47
C SER A 169 -8.55 -10.04 -8.39
N ALA A 170 -8.45 -9.07 -9.30
CA ALA A 170 -7.30 -8.92 -10.18
C ALA A 170 -6.00 -8.62 -9.42
N TYR A 171 -6.08 -7.87 -8.31
CA TYR A 171 -4.91 -7.50 -7.54
C TYR A 171 -4.52 -8.53 -6.47
N LEU A 172 -5.49 -9.18 -5.83
CA LEU A 172 -5.24 -10.44 -5.12
C LEU A 172 -4.71 -11.49 -6.08
N TYR A 173 -5.06 -11.46 -7.36
CA TYR A 173 -4.47 -12.36 -8.37
C TYR A 173 -3.04 -11.98 -8.70
N VAL A 174 -2.68 -10.69 -8.85
CA VAL A 174 -1.28 -10.26 -9.05
C VAL A 174 -0.43 -10.56 -7.81
N ILE A 175 -0.88 -10.13 -6.63
CA ILE A 175 -0.23 -10.43 -5.35
C ILE A 175 -0.22 -11.93 -5.09
N LYS A 176 -1.30 -12.69 -5.34
CA LYS A 176 -1.28 -14.16 -5.24
C LYS A 176 -0.42 -14.77 -6.33
N SER A 177 -0.31 -14.24 -7.54
CA SER A 177 0.50 -14.86 -8.59
C SER A 177 1.98 -14.71 -8.28
N GLU A 178 2.41 -13.52 -7.85
CA GLU A 178 3.79 -13.25 -7.46
C GLU A 178 4.13 -13.84 -6.09
N MET A 179 3.20 -13.83 -5.12
CA MET A 179 3.42 -14.45 -3.80
C MET A 179 3.13 -15.96 -3.78
N ARG A 180 2.34 -16.56 -4.69
CA ARG A 180 2.07 -18.02 -4.68
C ARG A 180 3.27 -18.81 -5.15
N THR A 181 3.91 -18.39 -6.24
CA THR A 181 5.19 -18.98 -6.67
C THR A 181 6.21 -18.94 -5.53
N TYR A 182 6.16 -17.85 -4.75
CA TYR A 182 7.05 -17.61 -3.64
C TYR A 182 6.73 -18.40 -2.36
N VAL A 183 5.44 -18.49 -1.98
CA VAL A 183 4.97 -19.32 -0.86
C VAL A 183 5.16 -20.80 -1.17
N GLU A 184 4.99 -21.23 -2.42
CA GLU A 184 5.29 -22.60 -2.85
C GLU A 184 6.79 -22.90 -2.74
N GLU A 185 7.68 -21.99 -3.18
CA GLU A 185 9.13 -22.13 -2.96
C GLU A 185 9.51 -22.19 -1.47
N VAL A 186 8.98 -21.30 -0.64
CA VAL A 186 9.27 -21.28 0.81
C VAL A 186 8.70 -22.49 1.53
N THR A 187 7.49 -22.94 1.16
CA THR A 187 6.87 -24.13 1.76
C THR A 187 7.64 -25.38 1.35
N ASN A 188 8.12 -25.46 0.11
CA ASN A 188 8.98 -26.56 -0.34
C ASN A 188 10.33 -26.55 0.38
N ILE A 189 10.97 -25.39 0.57
CA ILE A 189 12.22 -25.25 1.34
C ILE A 189 12.01 -25.65 2.81
N LEU A 190 10.87 -25.28 3.43
CA LEU A 190 10.55 -25.66 4.81
C LEU A 190 10.22 -27.15 4.97
N VAL A 191 9.67 -27.78 3.92
CA VAL A 191 9.43 -29.23 3.87
C VAL A 191 10.73 -30.00 3.64
N GLU A 192 11.70 -29.45 2.89
CA GLU A 192 13.01 -30.07 2.66
C GLU A 192 13.99 -29.94 3.84
N LEU A 193 13.77 -28.96 4.74
CA LEU A 193 14.59 -28.75 5.94
C LEU A 193 14.15 -29.58 7.16
N ASN A 194 13.16 -30.46 7.01
CA ASN A 194 12.60 -31.33 8.05
C ASN A 194 12.58 -32.79 7.58
#